data_AF-A0A924BQI6-F1
#
_entry.id   AF-A0A924BQI6-F1
#
_cell.length_a   1.000
_cell.length_b   1.000
_cell.length_c   1.000
_cell.angle_alpha   90.00
_cell.angle_beta   90.00
_cell.angle_gamma   90.00
#
_symmetry.space_group_name_H-M   'P 1'
#
loop_
_entity.id
_entity.type
_entity.pdbx_description
1 polymer ?
#
loop_
_entity_poly.entity_id
_entity_poly.type
_entity_poly.pdbx_seq_one_letter_code
_entity_poly.pdbx_strand_id
1 'polypeptide(L)'
;MNISIEAPKSNKLDEQVTYDPNYLLDSLIDKLHLKNDAALSRALEVAPPVISKIRHHRLPVGASLLIRMHEVSSLTISELRALMGDRREKFRISDKQFKPKDKIEAE
;
A
#
# COMPACT_ATOMS: atom_id res chain seq x y z
N MET A 1 21.30 -45.61 -1.89
CA MET A 1 19.97 -45.11 -2.35
C MET A 1 19.84 -43.70 -1.82
N ASN A 2 20.14 -42.70 -2.65
CA ASN A 2 20.15 -41.30 -2.26
C ASN A 2 18.73 -40.73 -2.35
N ILE A 3 18.13 -40.43 -1.20
CA ILE A 3 16.85 -39.71 -1.12
C ILE A 3 17.20 -38.22 -1.12
N SER A 4 17.21 -37.61 -2.30
CA SER A 4 17.17 -36.16 -2.44
C SER A 4 15.80 -35.68 -1.98
N ILE A 5 15.76 -35.09 -0.79
CA ILE A 5 14.59 -34.37 -0.29
C ILE A 5 14.56 -33.05 -1.05
N GLU A 6 13.75 -32.98 -2.11
CA GLU A 6 13.49 -31.75 -2.84
C GLU A 6 12.91 -30.70 -1.87
N ALA A 7 13.62 -29.59 -1.71
CA ALA A 7 13.12 -28.41 -1.01
C ALA A 7 11.79 -27.96 -1.64
N PRO A 8 10.80 -27.53 -0.84
CA PRO A 8 9.49 -27.18 -1.35
C PRO A 8 9.61 -26.03 -2.36
N LYS A 9 9.16 -26.30 -3.60
CA LYS A 9 9.03 -25.31 -4.67
C LYS A 9 8.09 -24.21 -4.19
N SER A 10 8.63 -23.01 -3.92
CA SER A 10 7.83 -21.83 -3.60
C SER A 10 6.75 -21.61 -4.66
N ASN A 11 5.51 -21.93 -4.32
CA ASN A 11 4.35 -21.55 -5.09
C ASN A 11 4.23 -20.02 -5.04
N LYS A 12 4.49 -19.35 -6.17
CA LYS A 12 4.22 -17.90 -6.38
C LYS A 12 2.76 -17.48 -6.10
N LEU A 13 1.87 -18.43 -5.81
CA LEU A 13 0.47 -18.22 -5.45
C LEU A 13 0.29 -17.99 -3.94
N ASP A 14 1.18 -18.51 -3.10
CA ASP A 14 1.09 -18.41 -1.63
C ASP A 14 1.65 -17.08 -1.09
N GLU A 15 2.44 -16.37 -1.91
CA GLU A 15 2.94 -15.01 -1.60
C GLU A 15 1.87 -13.91 -1.74
N GLN A 16 0.67 -14.25 -2.22
CA GLN A 16 -0.52 -13.39 -2.08
C GLN A 16 -1.09 -13.48 -0.66
N VAL A 17 -0.24 -13.32 0.35
CA VAL A 17 -0.70 -12.92 1.68
C VAL A 17 -1.44 -11.59 1.45
N THR A 18 -2.75 -11.65 1.63
CA THR A 18 -3.73 -10.71 1.07
C THR A 18 -3.39 -9.27 1.42
N TYR A 19 -3.05 -8.46 0.41
CA TYR A 19 -2.87 -7.02 0.58
C TYR A 19 -4.19 -6.40 1.02
N ASP A 20 -4.26 -5.94 2.27
CA ASP A 20 -5.44 -5.32 2.85
C ASP A 20 -5.11 -3.96 3.47
N PRO A 21 -5.34 -2.86 2.74
CA PRO A 21 -5.10 -1.53 3.26
C PRO A 21 -6.16 -1.10 4.29
N ASN A 22 -7.28 -1.81 4.48
CA ASN A 22 -8.27 -1.44 5.50
C ASN A 22 -7.70 -1.56 6.90
N TYR A 23 -7.01 -2.68 7.20
CA TYR A 23 -6.34 -2.87 8.50
C TYR A 23 -5.34 -1.75 8.80
N LEU A 24 -4.58 -1.29 7.81
CA LEU A 24 -3.69 -0.14 7.96
C LEU A 24 -4.47 1.14 8.31
N LEU A 25 -5.51 1.46 7.56
CA LEU A 25 -6.29 2.69 7.76
C LEU A 25 -7.02 2.68 9.12
N ASP A 26 -7.60 1.55 9.50
CA ASP A 26 -8.27 1.39 10.80
C ASP A 26 -7.28 1.51 11.96
N SER A 27 -6.13 0.84 11.85
CA SER A 27 -5.06 0.95 12.85
C SER A 27 -4.55 2.39 13.00
N LEU A 28 -4.48 3.15 11.91
CA LEU A 28 -4.10 4.57 11.95
C LEU A 28 -5.18 5.44 12.59
N ILE A 29 -6.46 5.17 12.31
CA ILE A 29 -7.58 5.88 12.95
C ILE A 29 -7.54 5.67 14.46
N ASP A 30 -7.36 4.42 14.89
CA ASP A 30 -7.30 4.07 16.31
C ASP A 30 -6.08 4.69 16.99
N LYS A 31 -4.89 4.55 16.38
CA LYS A 31 -3.62 5.06 16.94
C LYS A 31 -3.57 6.58 17.03
N LEU A 32 -4.18 7.29 16.09
CA LEU A 32 -4.23 8.75 16.07
C LEU A 32 -5.48 9.31 16.79
N HIS A 33 -6.30 8.43 17.39
CA HIS A 33 -7.56 8.79 18.06
C HIS A 33 -8.49 9.62 17.18
N LEU A 34 -8.59 9.24 15.91
CA LEU A 34 -9.43 9.91 14.92
C LEU A 34 -10.83 9.32 14.91
N LYS A 35 -11.81 10.12 14.51
CA LYS A 35 -13.22 9.69 14.46
C LYS A 35 -13.57 8.89 13.19
N ASN A 36 -12.92 9.20 12.06
CA ASN A 36 -13.27 8.63 10.74
C ASN A 36 -12.20 8.91 9.67
N ASP A 37 -12.41 8.33 8.48
CA ASP A 37 -11.59 8.52 7.28
C ASP A 37 -11.41 9.97 6.85
N ALA A 38 -12.41 10.84 7.09
CA ALA A 38 -12.29 12.25 6.73
C ALA A 38 -11.34 12.98 7.70
N ALA A 39 -11.29 12.58 8.96
CA ALA A 39 -10.28 13.07 9.90
C ALA A 39 -8.88 12.54 9.51
N LEU A 40 -8.80 11.27 9.13
CA LEU A 40 -7.56 10.66 8.62
C LEU A 40 -7.03 11.37 7.37
N SER A 41 -7.90 11.69 6.41
CA SER A 41 -7.48 12.37 5.18
C SER A 41 -6.87 13.75 5.48
N ARG A 42 -7.41 14.48 6.46
CA ARG A 42 -6.87 15.77 6.91
C ARG A 42 -5.53 15.59 7.61
N ALA A 43 -5.42 14.61 8.51
CA ALA A 43 -4.18 14.32 9.22
C ALA A 43 -3.04 13.93 8.27
N LEU A 44 -3.35 13.18 7.21
CA LEU A 44 -2.39 12.77 6.19
C LEU A 44 -2.19 13.78 5.05
N GLU A 45 -2.86 14.94 5.11
CA GLU A 45 -2.84 15.99 4.07
C GLU A 45 -3.21 15.47 2.67
N VAL A 46 -4.19 14.55 2.60
CA VAL A 46 -4.73 14.01 1.35
C VAL A 46 -6.20 14.32 1.17
N ALA A 47 -6.63 14.36 -0.09
CA ALA A 47 -8.04 14.53 -0.41
C ALA A 47 -8.85 13.31 0.06
N PRO A 48 -10.07 13.48 0.62
CA PRO A 48 -10.93 12.36 1.05
C PRO A 48 -11.14 11.25 -0.01
N PRO A 49 -11.26 11.55 -1.32
CA PRO A 49 -11.38 10.52 -2.35
C PRO A 49 -10.18 9.57 -2.44
N VAL A 50 -8.99 9.96 -1.98
CA VAL A 50 -7.80 9.11 -1.93
C VAL A 50 -8.02 7.97 -0.94
N ILE A 51 -8.41 8.30 0.29
CA ILE A 51 -8.70 7.30 1.34
C ILE A 51 -9.84 6.39 0.91
N SER A 52 -10.93 6.96 0.36
CA SER A 52 -12.04 6.16 -0.16
C SER A 52 -11.61 5.20 -1.26
N LYS A 53 -10.76 5.62 -2.21
CA LYS A 53 -10.25 4.73 -3.26
C LYS A 53 -9.34 3.63 -2.71
N ILE A 54 -8.59 3.91 -1.64
CA ILE A 54 -7.74 2.91 -0.98
C ILE A 54 -8.61 1.86 -0.26
N ARG A 55 -9.61 2.30 0.53
CA ARG A 55 -10.61 1.43 1.18
C ARG A 55 -11.27 0.46 0.20
N HIS A 56 -11.59 0.94 -1.00
CA HIS A 56 -12.23 0.15 -2.05
C HIS A 56 -11.24 -0.56 -3.00
N HIS A 57 -9.95 -0.61 -2.64
CA HIS A 57 -8.89 -1.25 -3.45
C HIS A 57 -8.80 -0.73 -4.89
N ARG A 58 -9.24 0.51 -5.14
CA ARG A 58 -9.16 1.20 -6.45
C ARG A 58 -7.87 2.00 -6.60
N LEU A 59 -7.16 2.26 -5.50
CA LEU A 59 -5.88 2.95 -5.48
C LEU A 59 -4.94 2.22 -4.49
N PRO A 60 -3.77 1.72 -4.93
CA PRO A 60 -2.78 1.18 -4.00
C PRO A 60 -2.14 2.29 -3.16
N VAL A 61 -1.66 1.93 -1.96
CA VAL A 61 -0.86 2.84 -1.12
C VAL A 61 0.51 3.01 -1.78
N GLY A 62 0.78 4.23 -2.27
CA GLY A 62 2.06 4.60 -2.87
C GLY A 62 3.11 5.01 -1.83
N ALA A 63 4.36 5.11 -2.26
CA ALA A 63 5.48 5.48 -1.38
C ALA A 63 5.29 6.86 -0.71
N SER A 64 4.81 7.86 -1.44
CA SER A 64 4.57 9.21 -0.91
C SER A 64 3.55 9.22 0.24
N LEU A 65 2.44 8.50 0.07
CA LEU A 65 1.42 8.38 1.11
C LEU A 65 1.95 7.61 2.33
N LEU A 66 2.76 6.58 2.10
CA LEU A 66 3.34 5.76 3.16
C LEU A 66 4.36 6.55 3.99
N ILE A 67 5.13 7.44 3.36
CA ILE A 67 6.01 8.40 4.06
C ILE A 67 5.17 9.34 4.95
N ARG A 68 4.06 9.89 4.43
CA ARG A 68 3.16 10.73 5.26
C ARG A 68 2.60 9.97 6.45
N MET A 69 2.17 8.72 6.24
CA MET A 69 1.69 7.86 7.32
C MET A 69 2.78 7.63 8.38
N HIS A 70 4.04 7.43 7.96
CA HIS A 70 5.17 7.31 8.88
C HIS A 70 5.39 8.59 9.71
N GLU A 71 5.40 9.76 9.07
CA GLU A 71 5.61 11.05 9.74
C GLU A 71 4.54 11.31 10.80
N VAL A 72 3.26 11.10 10.46
CA VAL A 72 2.13 11.44 11.34
C VAL A 72 1.94 10.40 12.45
N SER A 73 2.10 9.11 12.14
CA SER A 73 1.88 8.04 13.10
C SER A 73 3.11 7.65 13.90
N SER A 74 4.31 8.10 13.50
CA SER A 74 5.60 7.63 14.06
C SER A 74 5.81 6.11 13.95
N LEU A 75 5.01 5.40 13.15
CA LEU A 75 5.22 3.98 12.83
C LEU A 75 6.27 3.86 11.75
N THR A 76 7.19 2.92 11.89
CA THR A 76 8.18 2.62 10.85
C THR A 76 7.49 2.16 9.56
N ILE A 77 8.18 2.36 8.43
CA ILE A 77 7.71 1.87 7.12
C ILE A 77 7.47 0.36 7.15
N SER A 78 8.25 -0.39 7.92
CA SER A 78 8.09 -1.84 8.08
C SER A 78 6.79 -2.20 8.80
N GLU A 79 6.44 -1.49 9.87
CA GLU A 79 5.18 -1.70 10.59
C GLU A 79 3.97 -1.36 9.71
N LEU A 80 4.03 -0.25 8.98
CA LEU A 80 2.96 0.14 8.04
C LEU A 80 2.76 -0.93 6.95
N ARG A 81 3.84 -1.52 6.45
CA ARG A 81 3.78 -2.63 5.49
C ARG A 81 3.23 -3.91 6.10
N ALA A 82 3.63 -4.24 7.33
CA ALA A 82 3.09 -5.37 8.05
C ALA A 82 1.57 -5.24 8.27
N LEU A 83 1.08 -4.05 8.61
CA LEU A 83 -0.35 -3.76 8.77
C LEU A 83 -1.16 -3.96 7.48
N MET A 84 -0.57 -3.70 6.32
CA MET A 84 -1.21 -3.95 5.02
C MET A 84 -1.09 -5.41 4.55
N GLY A 85 -0.29 -6.24 5.23
CA GLY A 85 0.15 -7.52 4.68
C GLY A 85 1.10 -7.37 3.47
N ASP A 86 1.68 -6.20 3.24
CA ASP A 86 2.52 -5.90 2.07
C ASP A 86 3.96 -6.39 2.27
N ARG A 87 4.22 -7.63 1.82
CA ARG A 87 5.56 -8.24 1.84
C ARG A 87 6.42 -7.94 0.61
N ARG A 88 6.00 -7.02 -0.27
CA ARG A 88 6.72 -6.73 -1.51
C ARG A 88 8.02 -5.99 -1.23
N GLU A 89 9.15 -6.54 -1.68
CA GLU A 89 10.47 -5.87 -1.59
C GLU A 89 10.55 -4.58 -2.42
N LYS A 90 9.81 -4.49 -3.53
CA LYS A 90 9.78 -3.32 -4.43
C LYS A 90 8.38 -2.72 -4.49
N PHE A 91 8.30 -1.39 -4.41
CA PHE A 91 7.04 -0.67 -4.57
C PHE A 91 6.52 -0.85 -6.00
N ARG A 92 5.22 -1.14 -6.13
CA ARG A 92 4.53 -1.05 -7.42
C ARG A 92 4.41 0.41 -7.79
N ILE A 93 5.36 0.91 -8.58
CA ILE A 93 5.15 2.13 -9.34
C ILE A 93 4.00 1.81 -10.28
N SER A 94 2.87 2.49 -10.11
CA SER A 94 1.71 2.24 -10.95
C SER A 94 2.06 2.65 -12.39
N ASP A 95 2.15 1.68 -13.31
CA ASP A 95 2.53 1.90 -14.72
C ASP A 95 1.60 2.87 -15.46
N LYS A 96 0.44 3.22 -14.87
CA LYS A 96 -0.56 4.13 -15.44
C LYS A 96 -0.28 5.61 -15.15
N GLN A 97 0.57 5.94 -14.18
CA GLN A 97 0.74 7.33 -13.72
C GLN A 97 1.93 8.05 -14.41
N PHE A 98 2.83 7.31 -15.04
CA PHE A 98 4.07 7.84 -15.64
C PHE A 98 4.32 7.34 -17.07
N LYS A 99 3.27 7.02 -17.85
CA LYS A 99 3.46 6.95 -19.29
C LYS A 99 3.67 8.40 -19.78
N PRO A 100 4.79 8.73 -20.44
CA PRO A 100 4.88 10.00 -21.15
C PRO A 100 3.66 10.07 -22.07
N LYS A 101 2.91 11.18 -22.02
CA LYS A 101 1.92 11.44 -23.05
C LYS A 101 2.69 11.45 -24.36
N ASP A 102 2.44 10.46 -25.23
CA ASP A 102 2.89 10.53 -26.61
C ASP A 102 2.49 11.91 -27.12
N LYS A 103 3.49 12.70 -27.54
CA LYS A 103 3.25 14.02 -28.13
C LYS A 103 2.32 13.77 -29.32
N ILE A 104 1.10 14.29 -29.24
CA ILE A 104 0.23 14.37 -30.41
C ILE A 104 0.91 15.37 -31.33
N GLU A 105 1.55 14.85 -32.38
CA GLU A 105 2.04 15.65 -33.50
C GLU A 105 0.84 16.37 -34.10
N ALA A 106 0.87 17.69 -34.03
CA ALA A 106 -0.07 18.54 -34.75
C ALA A 106 0.38 18.59 -36.21
N GLU A 107 -0.44 18.05 -37.10
CA GLU A 107 -0.45 18.36 -38.52
C GLU A 107 -1.62 19.31 -38.82
#